data_AF-A0A920YJD4-F1
#
_entry.id   AF-A0A920YJD4-F1
#
_cell.length_a   1.000
_cell.length_b   1.000
_cell.length_c   1.000
_cell.angle_alpha   90.00
_cell.angle_beta   90.00
_cell.angle_gamma   90.00
#
_symmetry.space_group_name_H-M   'P 1'
#
loop_
_entity.id
_entity.type
_entity.pdbx_description
1 polymer ?
#
loop_
_entity_poly.entity_id
_entity_poly.type
_entity_poly.pdbx_seq_one_letter_code
_entity_poly.pdbx_strand_id
1 'polypeptide(L)'
;MPVPGSAKAGPGAARTPWVLKLVLFLVVLLFAVNTLVLAVLTGYVQLPRRVLPLEAARRGGELVVDYSQRLARDLGVDQNQAVRAILAKFKFELEQAASPEAVAQAVLRYGRETQDTILREQENLRREELLAIIRQEERLAGMLGEASITVTRSEERGIEIDDPAGLLSEATRRRIKESKALERLSQVVEVRVKDGRADLVTPVSVLERLKHAESEVDSLRARLQEVKAQAGLAPLSGTGIIVRLYDAPGSAGVGEIVHDFDVRDIVNELFAAGATGIAVNNQRLVTTSSIRCAGPVILVNQKPIAVNPVTIFALGDPEVLTSSLDLIQVEFKASGVRMEVEQAEDITLPAHGENAGN
;
A
#
# COMPACT_ATOMS: atom_id res chain seq x y z
N MET A 1 46.69 85.20 -7.67
CA MET A 1 45.30 85.71 -7.82
C MET A 1 44.71 85.07 -9.08
N PRO A 2 43.41 84.79 -9.18
CA PRO A 2 42.65 83.80 -8.38
C PRO A 2 41.77 82.89 -9.27
N VAL A 3 41.03 82.00 -8.59
CA VAL A 3 39.71 81.38 -8.90
C VAL A 3 39.54 80.26 -9.95
N PRO A 4 38.54 79.36 -9.71
CA PRO A 4 38.53 77.96 -10.09
C PRO A 4 37.40 77.63 -11.09
N GLY A 5 37.30 76.37 -11.51
CA GLY A 5 36.18 75.87 -12.30
C GLY A 5 35.78 74.47 -11.87
N SER A 6 34.72 74.39 -11.06
CA SER A 6 34.02 73.16 -10.71
C SER A 6 33.12 72.71 -11.87
N ALA A 7 33.18 71.42 -12.22
CA ALA A 7 32.21 70.81 -13.13
C ALA A 7 31.88 69.37 -12.71
N LYS A 8 30.81 69.27 -11.93
CA LYS A 8 29.70 68.29 -11.95
C LYS A 8 30.05 66.80 -12.21
N ALA A 9 29.87 66.01 -11.15
CA ALA A 9 29.69 64.57 -11.20
C ALA A 9 28.39 64.21 -11.95
N GLY A 10 28.50 63.39 -13.00
CA GLY A 10 27.42 62.62 -13.61
C GLY A 10 27.43 61.17 -13.08
N PRO A 11 26.28 60.46 -13.09
CA PRO A 11 26.04 59.32 -12.21
C PRO A 11 26.87 58.11 -12.63
N GLY A 12 27.70 57.63 -11.70
CA GLY A 12 28.36 56.34 -11.82
C GLY A 12 27.30 55.24 -11.85
N ALA A 13 27.08 54.67 -13.03
CA ALA A 13 26.31 53.44 -13.19
C ALA A 13 26.93 52.37 -12.28
N ALA A 14 26.25 52.05 -11.17
CA ALA A 14 26.67 51.04 -10.22
C ALA A 14 26.73 49.69 -10.96
N ARG A 15 27.95 49.28 -11.32
CA ARG A 15 28.22 47.96 -11.86
C ARG A 15 27.87 46.95 -10.78
N THR A 16 26.72 46.29 -10.93
CA THR A 16 26.36 45.16 -10.06
C THR A 16 27.50 44.13 -10.09
N PRO A 17 28.02 43.74 -8.91
CA PRO A 17 29.16 42.83 -8.84
C PRO A 17 28.78 41.51 -9.50
N TRP A 18 29.67 40.98 -10.33
CA TRP A 18 29.45 39.76 -11.13
C TRP A 18 28.96 38.57 -10.28
N VAL A 19 29.38 38.50 -9.01
CA VAL A 19 28.93 37.52 -8.02
C VAL A 19 27.42 37.61 -7.78
N LEU A 20 26.87 38.82 -7.67
CA LEU A 20 25.43 39.01 -7.44
C LEU A 20 24.62 38.57 -8.67
N LYS A 21 25.12 38.80 -9.89
CA LYS A 21 24.51 38.29 -11.12
C LYS A 21 24.57 36.75 -11.19
N LEU A 22 25.66 36.15 -10.73
CA LEU A 22 25.84 34.70 -10.69
C LEU A 22 24.92 34.04 -9.66
N VAL A 23 24.82 34.61 -8.46
CA VAL A 23 23.87 34.16 -7.42
C VAL A 23 22.43 34.30 -7.90
N LEU A 24 22.06 35.45 -8.49
CA LEU A 24 20.73 35.66 -9.05
C LEU A 24 20.42 34.64 -10.16
N PHE A 25 21.38 34.37 -11.04
CA PHE A 25 21.25 33.34 -12.07
C PHE A 25 21.03 31.94 -11.47
N LEU A 26 21.80 31.56 -10.44
CA LEU A 26 21.63 30.28 -9.75
C LEU A 26 20.27 30.16 -9.06
N VAL A 27 19.78 31.23 -8.44
CA VAL A 27 18.45 31.26 -7.81
C VAL A 27 17.36 31.12 -8.86
N VAL A 28 17.44 31.85 -9.97
CA VAL A 28 16.48 31.74 -11.08
C VAL A 28 16.53 30.34 -11.69
N LEU A 29 17.72 29.75 -11.86
CA LEU A 29 17.90 28.38 -12.33
C LEU A 29 17.26 27.37 -11.38
N LEU A 30 17.44 27.53 -10.06
CA LEU A 30 16.81 26.70 -9.04
C LEU A 30 15.28 26.77 -9.13
N PHE A 31 14.71 27.97 -9.25
CA PHE A 31 13.27 28.15 -9.42
C PHE A 31 12.77 27.53 -10.73
N ALA A 32 13.50 27.69 -11.83
CA ALA A 32 13.16 27.10 -13.11
C ALA A 32 13.18 25.56 -13.06
N VAL A 33 14.19 24.98 -12.40
CA VAL A 33 14.30 23.53 -12.21
C VAL A 33 13.17 23.02 -11.32
N ASN A 34 12.90 23.67 -10.17
CA ASN A 34 11.81 23.28 -9.28
C ASN A 34 10.44 23.39 -9.97
N THR A 35 10.22 24.45 -10.74
CA THR A 35 8.97 24.65 -11.49
C THR A 35 8.80 23.59 -12.58
N LEU A 36 9.88 23.24 -13.29
CA LEU A 36 9.89 22.18 -14.28
C LEU A 36 9.58 20.81 -13.65
N VAL A 37 10.20 20.50 -12.50
CA VAL A 37 9.92 19.27 -11.74
C VAL A 37 8.45 19.22 -11.32
N LEU A 38 7.90 20.33 -10.82
CA LEU A 38 6.48 20.42 -10.46
C LEU A 38 5.57 20.20 -11.68
N ALA A 39 5.89 20.83 -12.82
CA ALA A 39 5.14 20.72 -14.06
C ALA A 39 5.17 19.29 -14.63
N VAL A 40 6.28 18.57 -14.43
CA VAL A 40 6.39 17.15 -14.80
C VAL A 40 5.58 16.27 -13.85
N LEU A 41 5.65 16.49 -12.53
CA LEU A 41 4.90 15.71 -11.52
C LEU A 41 3.38 15.89 -11.63
N THR A 42 2.94 17.10 -12.01
CA THR A 42 1.52 17.44 -12.20
C THR A 42 1.00 17.13 -13.61
N GLY A 43 1.86 16.60 -14.50
CA GLY A 43 1.49 16.21 -15.86
C GLY A 43 1.34 17.37 -16.86
N TYR A 44 1.58 18.62 -16.46
CA TYR A 44 1.57 19.79 -17.35
C TYR A 44 2.69 19.77 -18.41
N VAL A 45 3.82 19.12 -18.09
CA VAL A 45 4.92 18.89 -19.04
C VAL A 45 5.15 17.39 -19.18
N GLN A 46 4.82 16.86 -20.35
CA GLN A 46 5.20 15.51 -20.73
C GLN A 46 6.64 15.55 -21.26
N LEU A 47 7.61 15.20 -20.42
CA LEU A 47 8.94 14.87 -20.93
C LEU A 47 8.78 13.71 -21.93
N PRO A 48 9.50 13.71 -23.07
CA PRO A 48 9.49 12.55 -23.94
C PRO A 48 9.90 11.34 -23.10
N ARG A 49 8.98 10.37 -22.93
CA ARG A 49 9.29 9.06 -22.35
C ARG A 49 10.34 8.45 -23.26
N ARG A 50 11.62 8.69 -22.97
CA ARG A 50 12.69 7.81 -23.44
C ARG A 50 12.47 6.52 -22.68
N VAL A 51 11.65 5.66 -23.27
CA VAL A 51 11.56 4.25 -22.88
C VAL A 51 12.99 3.76 -22.94
N LEU A 52 13.61 3.50 -21.78
CA LEU A 52 14.92 2.88 -21.79
C LEU A 52 14.76 1.59 -22.59
N PRO A 53 15.62 1.32 -23.57
CA PRO A 53 15.60 0.03 -24.25
C PRO A 53 15.60 -1.07 -23.19
N LEU A 54 14.78 -2.11 -23.38
CA LEU A 54 14.66 -3.21 -22.42
C LEU A 54 16.04 -3.76 -22.01
N GLU A 55 16.96 -3.86 -22.95
CA GLU A 55 18.35 -4.27 -22.70
C GLU A 55 19.11 -3.32 -21.75
N ALA A 56 18.90 -2.02 -21.87
CA ALA A 56 19.53 -1.03 -21.00
C ALA A 56 18.95 -1.11 -19.58
N ALA A 57 17.62 -1.31 -19.46
CA ALA A 57 16.97 -1.53 -18.18
C ALA A 57 17.48 -2.83 -17.52
N ARG A 58 17.56 -3.94 -18.28
CA ARG A 58 18.08 -5.23 -17.80
C ARG A 58 19.52 -5.12 -17.32
N ARG A 59 20.41 -4.50 -18.09
CA ARG A 59 21.79 -4.22 -17.66
C ARG A 59 21.84 -3.41 -16.36
N GLY A 60 20.94 -2.42 -16.21
CA GLY A 60 20.79 -1.69 -14.95
C GLY A 60 20.41 -2.59 -13.78
N GLY A 61 19.45 -3.50 -13.98
CA GLY A 61 19.06 -4.48 -12.97
C GLY A 61 20.17 -5.48 -12.62
N GLU A 62 20.91 -5.97 -13.62
CA GLU A 62 22.07 -6.85 -13.42
C GLU A 62 23.14 -6.21 -12.54
N LEU A 63 23.41 -4.90 -12.71
CA LEU A 63 24.34 -4.18 -11.84
C LEU A 63 23.91 -4.18 -10.37
N VAL A 64 22.59 -4.15 -10.10
CA VAL A 64 22.05 -4.22 -8.73
C VAL A 64 22.20 -5.64 -8.17
N VAL A 65 21.99 -6.67 -8.98
CA VAL A 65 22.26 -8.05 -8.58
C VAL A 65 23.75 -8.26 -8.27
N ASP A 66 24.64 -7.81 -9.14
CA ASP A 66 26.09 -7.91 -8.96
C ASP A 66 26.58 -7.14 -7.72
N TYR A 67 26.01 -5.97 -7.47
CA TYR A 67 26.23 -5.23 -6.23
C TYR A 67 25.80 -6.07 -5.02
N SER A 68 24.61 -6.66 -5.05
CA SER A 68 24.07 -7.46 -3.96
C SER A 68 24.90 -8.75 -3.72
N GLN A 69 25.36 -9.40 -4.78
CA GLN A 69 26.26 -10.56 -4.69
C GLN A 69 27.62 -10.21 -4.09
N ARG A 70 28.21 -9.07 -4.48
CA ARG A 70 29.45 -8.57 -3.87
C ARG A 70 29.24 -8.27 -2.39
N LEU A 71 28.16 -7.57 -2.05
CA LEU A 71 27.80 -7.31 -0.67
C LEU A 71 27.68 -8.60 0.14
N ALA A 72 27.00 -9.62 -0.38
CA ALA A 72 26.88 -10.92 0.30
C ALA A 72 28.25 -11.58 0.55
N ARG A 73 29.18 -11.53 -0.41
CA ARG A 73 30.55 -12.06 -0.26
C ARG A 73 31.36 -11.27 0.76
N ASP A 74 31.33 -9.95 0.67
CA ASP A 74 32.06 -9.06 1.58
C ASP A 74 31.57 -9.22 3.04
N LEU A 75 30.29 -9.56 3.21
CA LEU A 75 29.68 -9.85 4.50
C LEU A 75 29.75 -11.34 4.91
N GLY A 76 30.30 -12.21 4.07
CA GLY A 76 30.51 -13.63 4.36
C GLY A 76 29.24 -14.50 4.39
N VAL A 77 28.16 -14.04 3.76
CA VAL A 77 26.84 -14.73 3.76
C VAL A 77 26.41 -15.23 2.38
N ASP A 78 27.29 -15.20 1.39
CA ASP A 78 27.03 -15.64 0.02
C ASP A 78 26.70 -17.14 -0.09
N GLN A 79 27.18 -17.96 0.83
CA GLN A 79 26.89 -19.40 0.86
C GLN A 79 25.58 -19.74 1.61
N ASN A 80 24.98 -18.77 2.31
CA ASN A 80 23.72 -18.98 3.03
C ASN A 80 22.59 -19.33 2.04
N GLN A 81 21.75 -20.31 2.39
CA GLN A 81 20.69 -20.81 1.51
C GLN A 81 19.65 -19.72 1.19
N ALA A 82 19.25 -18.91 2.16
CA ALA A 82 18.26 -17.85 1.97
C ALA A 82 18.79 -16.75 1.04
N VAL A 83 20.05 -16.33 1.23
CA VAL A 83 20.73 -15.35 0.38
C VAL A 83 20.85 -15.86 -1.06
N ARG A 84 21.26 -17.12 -1.26
CA ARG A 84 21.32 -17.72 -2.60
C ARG A 84 19.94 -17.81 -3.27
N ALA A 85 18.92 -18.20 -2.51
CA ALA A 85 17.56 -18.31 -3.03
C ALA A 85 17.01 -16.96 -3.49
N ILE A 86 17.15 -15.90 -2.69
CA ILE A 86 16.63 -14.57 -3.06
C ILE A 86 17.40 -13.97 -4.24
N LEU A 87 18.73 -14.14 -4.30
CA LEU A 87 19.54 -13.69 -5.43
C LEU A 87 19.19 -14.42 -6.73
N ALA A 88 18.96 -15.74 -6.65
CA ALA A 88 18.53 -16.53 -7.81
C ALA A 88 17.15 -16.09 -8.30
N LYS A 89 16.20 -15.85 -7.38
CA LYS A 89 14.87 -15.34 -7.71
C LYS A 89 14.93 -13.95 -8.34
N PHE A 90 15.74 -13.05 -7.78
CA PHE A 90 15.93 -11.71 -8.34
C PHE A 90 16.46 -11.77 -9.78
N LYS A 91 17.50 -12.58 -10.02
CA LYS A 91 18.05 -12.78 -11.37
C LYS A 91 16.99 -13.33 -12.34
N PHE A 92 16.24 -14.35 -11.92
CA PHE A 92 15.18 -14.95 -12.74
C PHE A 92 14.10 -13.93 -13.14
N GLU A 93 13.65 -13.11 -12.21
CA GLU A 93 12.58 -12.11 -12.44
C GLU A 93 13.05 -10.98 -13.37
N LEU A 94 14.34 -10.61 -13.30
CA LEU A 94 14.94 -9.68 -14.25
C LEU A 94 15.03 -10.25 -15.66
N GLU A 95 15.39 -11.53 -15.80
CA GLU A 95 15.48 -12.21 -17.10
C GLU A 95 14.08 -12.36 -17.75
N GLN A 96 13.07 -12.67 -16.95
CA GLN A 96 11.69 -12.87 -17.40
C GLN A 96 10.93 -11.56 -17.69
N ALA A 97 11.42 -10.42 -17.21
CA ALA A 97 10.77 -9.13 -17.42
C ALA A 97 10.68 -8.77 -18.91
N ALA A 98 9.46 -8.62 -19.42
CA ALA A 98 9.19 -8.33 -20.83
C ALA A 98 9.19 -6.83 -21.17
N SER A 99 9.22 -5.95 -20.16
CA SER A 99 9.23 -4.50 -20.35
C SER A 99 10.17 -3.78 -19.37
N PRO A 100 10.64 -2.57 -19.70
CA PRO A 100 11.45 -1.75 -18.78
C PRO A 100 10.76 -1.47 -17.45
N GLU A 101 9.43 -1.33 -17.44
CA GLU A 101 8.62 -1.14 -16.23
C GLU A 101 8.65 -2.40 -15.35
N ALA A 102 8.53 -3.59 -15.95
CA ALA A 102 8.63 -4.86 -15.23
C ALA A 102 10.04 -5.04 -14.62
N VAL A 103 11.09 -4.64 -15.35
CA VAL A 103 12.46 -4.63 -14.82
C VAL A 103 12.56 -3.68 -13.61
N ALA A 104 12.03 -2.46 -13.73
CA ALA A 104 12.07 -1.49 -12.63
C ALA A 104 11.33 -2.01 -11.38
N GLN A 105 10.17 -2.65 -11.56
CA GLN A 105 9.43 -3.28 -10.46
C GLN A 105 10.22 -4.42 -9.81
N ALA A 106 10.84 -5.29 -10.61
CA ALA A 106 11.69 -6.36 -10.10
C ALA A 106 12.88 -5.81 -9.30
N VAL A 107 13.57 -4.78 -9.80
CA VAL A 107 14.67 -4.11 -9.08
C VAL A 107 14.20 -3.52 -7.75
N LEU A 108 13.08 -2.78 -7.74
CA LEU A 108 12.57 -2.16 -6.52
C LEU A 108 12.16 -3.19 -5.46
N ARG A 109 11.47 -4.24 -5.88
CA ARG A 109 10.99 -5.30 -4.99
C ARG A 109 12.14 -6.16 -4.47
N TYR A 110 12.84 -6.81 -5.39
CA TYR A 110 13.84 -7.81 -5.04
C TYR A 110 15.17 -7.19 -4.62
N GLY A 111 15.50 -5.97 -5.07
CA GLY A 111 16.67 -5.25 -4.58
C GLY A 111 16.59 -5.01 -3.06
N ARG A 112 15.44 -4.53 -2.57
CA ARG A 112 15.22 -4.35 -1.13
C ARG A 112 15.18 -5.68 -0.38
N GLU A 113 14.41 -6.65 -0.87
CA GLU A 113 14.27 -7.97 -0.24
C GLU A 113 15.61 -8.72 -0.12
N THR A 114 16.46 -8.60 -1.15
CA THR A 114 17.81 -9.16 -1.17
C THR A 114 18.70 -8.49 -0.13
N GLN A 115 18.73 -7.16 -0.08
CA GLN A 115 19.53 -6.42 0.91
C GLN A 115 19.09 -6.74 2.34
N ASP A 116 17.78 -6.73 2.60
CA ASP A 116 17.22 -7.08 3.92
C ASP A 116 17.63 -8.50 4.34
N THR A 117 17.57 -9.45 3.41
CA THR A 117 17.97 -10.84 3.66
C THR A 117 19.47 -10.93 3.97
N ILE A 118 20.32 -10.30 3.16
CA ILE A 118 21.78 -10.30 3.37
C ILE A 118 22.14 -9.74 4.75
N LEU A 119 21.57 -8.59 5.11
CA LEU A 119 21.86 -7.95 6.40
C LEU A 119 21.34 -8.79 7.57
N ARG A 120 20.16 -9.42 7.44
CA ARG A 120 19.62 -10.34 8.45
C ARG A 120 20.52 -11.55 8.65
N GLU A 121 20.92 -12.22 7.57
CA GLU A 121 21.79 -13.40 7.67
C GLU A 121 23.18 -13.05 8.20
N GLN A 122 23.68 -11.85 7.92
CA GLN A 122 24.92 -11.36 8.51
C GLN A 122 24.80 -11.22 10.03
N GLU A 123 23.68 -10.66 10.51
CA GLU A 123 23.45 -10.54 11.95
C GLU A 123 23.29 -11.92 12.62
N ASN A 124 22.63 -12.86 11.94
CA ASN A 124 22.54 -14.25 12.40
C ASN A 124 23.93 -14.89 12.51
N LEU A 125 24.80 -14.71 11.52
CA LEU A 125 26.16 -15.23 11.55
C LEU A 125 26.96 -14.71 12.75
N ARG A 126 26.83 -13.42 13.09
CA ARG A 126 27.47 -12.84 14.30
C ARG A 126 26.97 -13.49 15.58
N ARG A 127 25.66 -13.72 15.68
CA ARG A 127 25.04 -14.36 16.85
C ARG A 127 25.52 -15.79 17.01
N GLU A 128 25.63 -16.52 15.91
CA GLU A 128 26.18 -17.88 15.90
C GLU A 128 27.65 -17.90 16.33
N GLU A 129 28.44 -16.91 15.92
CA GLU A 129 29.83 -16.79 16.38
C GLU A 129 29.92 -16.52 17.89
N LEU A 130 29.09 -15.60 18.42
CA LEU A 130 28.99 -15.38 19.86
C LEU A 130 28.59 -16.67 20.60
N LEU A 131 27.59 -17.37 20.09
CA LEU A 131 27.14 -18.64 20.66
C LEU A 131 28.25 -19.69 20.62
N ALA A 132 29.02 -19.76 19.53
CA ALA A 132 30.14 -20.68 19.39
C ALA A 132 31.26 -20.39 20.41
N ILE A 133 31.54 -19.10 20.71
CA ILE A 133 32.48 -18.71 21.75
C ILE A 133 31.95 -19.15 23.13
N ILE A 134 30.67 -18.89 23.42
CA ILE A 134 30.06 -19.27 24.71
C ILE A 134 30.04 -20.78 24.88
N ARG A 135 29.68 -21.57 23.86
CA ARG A 135 29.64 -23.04 23.91
C ARG A 135 30.99 -23.71 24.22
N GLN A 136 32.11 -23.00 24.07
CA GLN A 136 33.44 -23.50 24.43
C GLN A 136 33.78 -23.29 25.91
N GLU A 137 32.92 -22.62 26.68
CA GLU A 137 33.12 -22.40 28.12
C GLU A 137 32.90 -23.70 28.92
N GLU A 138 33.97 -24.21 29.53
CA GLU A 138 33.95 -25.47 30.28
C GLU A 138 33.00 -25.41 31.49
N ARG A 139 32.82 -24.22 32.08
CA ARG A 139 31.94 -24.02 33.24
C ARG A 139 30.46 -24.24 32.94
N LEU A 140 30.06 -24.23 31.66
CA LEU A 140 28.69 -24.54 31.27
C LEU A 140 28.31 -25.98 31.62
N ALA A 141 29.21 -26.94 31.41
CA ALA A 141 28.90 -28.36 31.56
C ALA A 141 28.50 -28.76 33.00
N GLY A 142 28.94 -28.00 34.01
CA GLY A 142 28.61 -28.23 35.41
C GLY A 142 27.36 -27.49 35.90
N MET A 143 26.73 -26.69 35.04
CA MET A 143 25.58 -25.87 35.43
C MET A 143 24.28 -26.69 35.43
N LEU A 144 23.53 -26.60 36.53
CA LEU A 144 22.18 -27.15 36.66
C LEU A 144 21.17 -26.00 36.74
N GLY A 145 20.06 -26.09 35.98
CA GLY A 145 19.02 -25.05 35.96
C GLY A 145 19.10 -24.13 34.73
N GLU A 146 18.54 -22.93 34.85
CA GLU A 146 18.46 -21.94 33.76
C GLU A 146 19.18 -20.64 34.14
N ALA A 147 19.94 -20.09 33.19
CA ALA A 147 20.62 -18.80 33.29
C ALA A 147 20.59 -18.10 31.93
N SER A 148 20.68 -16.78 31.93
CA SER A 148 20.81 -15.98 30.73
C SER A 148 22.12 -15.20 30.73
N ILE A 149 22.71 -15.08 29.55
CA ILE A 149 23.89 -14.25 29.28
C ILE A 149 23.44 -13.25 28.23
N THR A 150 23.54 -11.96 28.54
CA THR A 150 23.18 -10.89 27.62
C THR A 150 24.43 -10.18 27.14
N VAL A 151 24.60 -10.07 25.83
CA VAL A 151 25.70 -9.33 25.21
C VAL A 151 25.13 -8.18 24.41
N THR A 152 25.57 -6.97 24.75
CA THR A 152 25.12 -5.73 24.14
C THR A 152 26.33 -4.91 23.70
N ARG A 153 26.19 -4.16 22.61
CA ARG A 153 27.20 -3.19 22.19
C ARG A 153 26.75 -1.78 22.55
N SER A 154 27.54 -1.10 23.36
CA SER A 154 27.41 0.32 23.68
C SER A 154 28.39 1.14 22.83
N GLU A 155 27.98 2.32 22.36
CA GLU A 155 28.86 3.21 21.58
C GLU A 155 30.04 3.73 22.42
N GLU A 156 29.86 3.93 23.73
CA GLU A 156 30.88 4.51 24.61
C GLU A 156 31.84 3.48 25.21
N ARG A 157 31.35 2.26 25.51
CA ARG A 157 32.08 1.24 26.29
C ARG A 157 32.39 -0.03 25.50
N GLY A 158 31.99 -0.09 24.23
CA GLY A 158 32.17 -1.27 23.38
C GLY A 158 31.23 -2.40 23.79
N ILE A 159 31.74 -3.64 23.79
CA ILE A 159 30.93 -4.82 24.13
C ILE A 159 30.78 -4.94 25.64
N GLU A 160 29.52 -4.88 26.10
CA GLU A 160 29.09 -5.12 27.47
C GLU A 160 28.50 -6.53 27.58
N ILE A 161 28.87 -7.23 28.65
CA ILE A 161 28.46 -8.61 28.91
C ILE A 161 27.83 -8.64 30.30
N ASP A 162 26.53 -8.93 30.33
CA ASP A 162 25.79 -9.22 31.55
C ASP A 162 25.64 -10.74 31.70
N ASP A 163 26.16 -11.27 32.80
CA ASP A 163 26.17 -12.70 33.13
C ASP A 163 25.93 -12.82 34.63
N PRO A 164 24.66 -12.75 35.07
CA PRO A 164 24.29 -12.75 36.49
C PRO A 164 24.69 -14.03 37.22
N ALA A 165 24.80 -15.14 36.50
CA ALA A 165 25.17 -16.45 37.03
C ALA A 165 26.70 -16.68 37.09
N GLY A 166 27.50 -15.76 36.55
CA GLY A 166 28.97 -15.84 36.57
C GLY A 166 29.53 -17.04 35.82
N LEU A 167 28.86 -17.46 34.74
CA LEU A 167 29.21 -18.64 33.96
C LEU A 167 30.46 -18.42 33.09
N LEU A 168 30.72 -17.17 32.67
CA LEU A 168 31.80 -16.85 31.74
C LEU A 168 33.11 -16.56 32.46
N SER A 169 34.18 -17.28 32.07
CA SER A 169 35.55 -17.01 32.51
C SER A 169 36.09 -15.68 31.94
N GLU A 170 37.10 -15.11 32.60
CA GLU A 170 37.81 -13.91 32.10
C GLU A 170 38.42 -14.13 30.70
N ALA A 171 38.87 -15.35 30.41
CA ALA A 171 39.37 -15.71 29.08
C ALA A 171 38.27 -15.63 28.02
N THR A 172 37.08 -16.19 28.29
CA THR A 172 35.93 -16.13 27.38
C THR A 172 35.42 -14.70 27.21
N ARG A 173 35.36 -13.91 28.30
CA ARG A 173 34.99 -12.48 28.23
C ARG A 173 35.94 -11.67 27.34
N ARG A 174 37.24 -11.94 27.41
CA ARG A 174 38.24 -11.32 26.50
C ARG A 174 38.01 -11.72 25.05
N ARG A 175 37.80 -13.01 24.78
CA ARG A 175 37.53 -13.52 23.42
C ARG A 175 36.30 -12.89 22.79
N ILE A 176 35.23 -12.68 23.56
CA ILE A 176 34.02 -12.00 23.10
C ILE A 176 34.33 -10.53 22.75
N LYS A 177 35.07 -9.83 23.62
CA LYS A 177 35.44 -8.42 23.40
C LYS A 177 36.41 -8.18 22.25
N GLU A 178 37.28 -9.15 21.95
CA GLU A 178 38.30 -9.07 20.90
C GLU A 178 37.83 -9.66 19.55
N SER A 179 36.63 -10.25 19.47
CA SER A 179 36.11 -10.78 18.20
C SER A 179 35.75 -9.65 17.24
N LYS A 180 36.40 -9.66 16.07
CA LYS A 180 36.12 -8.73 14.96
C LYS A 180 34.69 -8.84 14.44
N ALA A 181 34.06 -10.00 14.51
CA ALA A 181 32.69 -10.16 14.03
C ALA A 181 31.68 -9.46 14.94
N LEU A 182 31.96 -9.44 16.25
CA LEU A 182 31.11 -8.83 17.26
C LEU A 182 31.32 -7.31 17.40
N GLU A 183 32.39 -6.76 16.82
CA GLU A 183 32.62 -5.30 16.76
C GLU A 183 31.48 -4.53 16.09
N ARG A 184 30.70 -5.17 15.22
CA ARG A 184 29.57 -4.57 14.50
C ARG A 184 28.21 -5.13 14.93
N LEU A 185 28.13 -5.71 16.12
CA LEU A 185 26.86 -6.19 16.68
C LEU A 185 25.88 -5.02 16.82
N SER A 186 24.67 -5.17 16.28
CA SER A 186 23.68 -4.09 16.19
C SER A 186 22.49 -4.30 17.13
N GLN A 187 22.26 -5.54 17.55
CA GLN A 187 21.14 -5.91 18.43
C GLN A 187 21.66 -6.56 19.70
N VAL A 188 20.88 -6.42 20.78
CA VAL A 188 21.09 -7.18 22.01
C VAL A 188 20.96 -8.67 21.70
N VAL A 189 21.94 -9.46 22.14
CA VAL A 189 21.91 -10.93 22.00
C VAL A 189 21.77 -11.55 23.37
N GLU A 190 20.70 -12.31 23.55
CA GLU A 190 20.48 -13.09 24.76
C GLU A 190 20.74 -14.57 24.45
N VAL A 191 21.59 -15.18 25.27
CA VAL A 191 21.93 -16.60 25.23
C VAL A 191 21.39 -17.25 26.48
N ARG A 192 20.50 -18.23 26.31
CA ARG A 192 19.98 -19.03 27.41
C ARG A 192 20.88 -20.24 27.58
N VAL A 193 21.35 -20.44 28.80
CA VAL A 193 22.04 -21.65 29.21
C VAL A 193 21.09 -22.49 30.06
N LYS A 194 20.80 -23.71 29.62
CA LYS A 194 19.97 -24.67 30.34
C LYS A 194 20.68 -26.00 30.42
N ASP A 195 20.91 -26.49 31.65
CA ASP A 195 21.53 -27.79 31.92
C ASP A 195 22.83 -28.01 31.11
N GLY A 196 23.67 -26.96 31.08
CA GLY A 196 24.94 -26.92 30.36
C GLY A 196 24.89 -26.78 28.84
N ARG A 197 23.70 -26.57 28.25
CA ARG A 197 23.53 -26.24 26.83
C ARG A 197 23.23 -24.76 26.65
N ALA A 198 24.01 -24.10 25.80
CA ALA A 198 23.79 -22.72 25.41
C ALA A 198 23.05 -22.65 24.07
N ASP A 199 21.92 -21.95 24.06
CA ASP A 199 21.09 -21.70 22.89
C ASP A 199 20.79 -20.20 22.77
N LEU A 200 20.79 -19.69 21.54
CA LEU A 200 20.36 -18.32 21.28
C LEU A 200 18.86 -18.23 21.61
N VAL A 201 18.51 -17.33 22.53
CA VAL A 201 17.12 -16.92 22.67
C VAL A 201 16.88 -16.06 21.45
N THR A 202 16.24 -16.60 20.41
CA THR A 202 15.86 -15.83 19.23
C THR A 202 15.02 -14.65 19.69
N PRO A 203 15.57 -13.42 19.72
CA PRO A 203 14.70 -12.28 19.80
C PRO A 203 14.13 -12.23 18.39
N VAL A 204 12.92 -12.76 18.16
CA VAL A 204 12.15 -12.29 17.01
C VAL A 204 12.17 -10.79 17.17
N SER A 205 12.96 -10.12 16.34
CA SER A 205 13.31 -8.72 16.59
C SER A 205 12.01 -7.95 16.75
N VAL A 206 11.95 -6.97 17.64
CA VAL A 206 10.73 -6.16 17.81
C VAL A 206 10.25 -5.66 16.44
N LEU A 207 11.19 -5.34 15.55
CA LEU A 207 10.94 -4.97 14.16
C LEU A 207 10.25 -6.07 13.34
N GLU A 208 10.63 -7.34 13.49
CA GLU A 208 10.02 -8.47 12.78
C GLU A 208 8.62 -8.79 13.33
N ARG A 209 8.41 -8.67 14.65
CA ARG A 209 7.07 -8.73 15.26
C ARG A 209 6.17 -7.60 14.76
N LEU A 210 6.71 -6.38 14.65
CA LEU A 210 6.00 -5.23 14.12
C LEU A 210 5.65 -5.41 12.64
N LYS A 211 6.59 -5.87 11.80
CA LYS A 211 6.34 -6.17 10.38
C LYS A 211 5.25 -7.23 10.20
N HIS A 212 5.27 -8.30 11.00
CA HIS A 212 4.23 -9.33 10.96
C HIS A 212 2.87 -8.77 11.40
N ALA A 213 2.84 -8.00 12.49
CA ALA A 213 1.61 -7.36 12.96
C ALA A 213 1.04 -6.36 11.95
N GLU A 214 1.91 -5.57 11.28
CA GLU A 214 1.51 -4.64 10.22
C GLU A 214 0.89 -5.39 9.04
N SER A 215 1.54 -6.45 8.56
CA SER A 215 1.00 -7.31 7.50
C SER A 215 -0.33 -7.96 7.89
N GLU A 216 -0.48 -8.39 9.13
CA GLU A 216 -1.73 -8.97 9.63
C GLU A 216 -2.84 -7.92 9.69
N VAL A 217 -2.55 -6.71 10.20
CA VAL A 217 -3.48 -5.59 10.23
C VAL A 217 -3.92 -5.19 8.82
N ASP A 218 -3.01 -5.13 7.85
CA ASP A 218 -3.35 -4.80 6.47
C ASP A 218 -4.23 -5.87 5.82
N SER A 219 -3.95 -7.16 6.10
CA SER A 219 -4.82 -8.26 5.64
C SER A 219 -6.23 -8.19 6.26
N LEU A 220 -6.32 -7.84 7.55
CA LEU A 220 -7.60 -7.67 8.26
C LEU A 220 -8.37 -6.46 7.74
N ARG A 221 -7.69 -5.37 7.40
CA ARG A 221 -8.30 -4.18 6.77
C ARG A 221 -8.87 -4.52 5.39
N ALA A 222 -8.12 -5.24 4.55
CA ALA A 222 -8.59 -5.68 3.24
C ALA A 222 -9.83 -6.57 3.37
N ARG A 223 -9.80 -7.55 4.27
CA ARG A 223 -10.92 -8.44 4.55
C ARG A 223 -12.13 -7.69 5.12
N LEU A 224 -11.91 -6.72 6.00
CA LEU A 224 -12.97 -5.87 6.53
C LEU A 224 -13.64 -5.06 5.41
N GLN A 225 -12.86 -4.52 4.48
CA GLN A 225 -13.39 -3.76 3.35
C GLN A 225 -14.22 -4.64 2.41
N GLU A 226 -13.75 -5.85 2.12
CA GLU A 226 -14.49 -6.85 1.34
C GLU A 226 -15.82 -7.22 2.00
N VAL A 227 -15.81 -7.54 3.30
CA VAL A 227 -17.02 -7.86 4.06
C VAL A 227 -17.98 -6.67 4.10
N LYS A 228 -17.47 -5.44 4.24
CA LYS A 228 -18.30 -4.22 4.17
C LYS A 228 -18.95 -4.06 2.80
N ALA A 229 -18.23 -4.30 1.71
CA ALA A 229 -18.79 -4.20 0.36
C ALA A 229 -19.90 -5.25 0.13
N GLN A 230 -19.67 -6.50 0.55
CA GLN A 230 -20.67 -7.58 0.49
C GLN A 230 -21.90 -7.30 1.35
N ALA A 231 -21.70 -6.72 2.54
CA ALA A 231 -22.79 -6.30 3.42
C ALA A 231 -23.52 -5.03 2.94
N GLY A 232 -23.07 -4.41 1.84
CA GLY A 232 -23.60 -3.14 1.33
C GLY A 232 -23.25 -1.91 2.19
N LEU A 233 -22.29 -2.02 3.10
CA LEU A 233 -21.81 -0.96 4.01
C LEU A 233 -20.62 -0.16 3.45
N ALA A 234 -20.22 -0.43 2.21
CA ALA A 234 -19.23 0.34 1.47
C ALA A 234 -19.75 0.65 0.06
N PRO A 235 -19.27 1.74 -0.58
CA PRO A 235 -19.57 2.01 -1.97
C PRO A 235 -19.14 0.83 -2.86
N LEU A 236 -19.91 0.57 -3.91
CA LEU A 236 -19.64 -0.51 -4.85
C LEU A 236 -19.78 0.03 -6.26
N SER A 237 -18.75 -0.15 -7.09
CA SER A 237 -18.74 0.29 -8.49
C SER A 237 -18.61 -0.89 -9.44
N GLY A 238 -19.24 -0.78 -10.61
CA GLY A 238 -19.13 -1.80 -11.66
C GLY A 238 -20.08 -1.57 -12.82
N THR A 239 -20.11 -2.53 -13.74
CA THR A 239 -21.05 -2.57 -14.86
C THR A 239 -22.45 -2.95 -14.39
N GLY A 240 -23.47 -2.51 -15.12
CA GLY A 240 -24.84 -2.89 -14.83
C GLY A 240 -25.87 -2.11 -15.63
N ILE A 241 -27.04 -1.90 -15.03
CA ILE A 241 -28.16 -1.18 -15.65
C ILE A 241 -28.74 -0.10 -14.75
N ILE A 242 -29.34 0.90 -15.40
CA ILE A 242 -30.13 1.96 -14.79
C ILE A 242 -31.56 1.82 -15.30
N VAL A 243 -32.50 1.60 -14.39
CA VAL A 243 -33.94 1.49 -14.69
C VAL A 243 -34.63 2.77 -14.21
N ARG A 244 -35.43 3.42 -15.05
CA ARG A 244 -36.21 4.61 -14.70
C ARG A 244 -37.70 4.33 -14.89
N LEU A 245 -38.49 4.55 -13.84
CA LEU A 245 -39.93 4.36 -13.83
C LEU A 245 -40.65 5.69 -13.73
N TYR A 246 -41.56 5.94 -14.69
CA TYR A 246 -42.38 7.15 -14.76
C TYR A 246 -43.86 6.78 -14.68
N ASP A 247 -44.62 7.64 -14.02
CA ASP A 247 -46.08 7.54 -13.98
C ASP A 247 -46.68 7.66 -15.40
N ALA A 248 -47.89 7.13 -15.58
CA ALA A 248 -48.62 7.27 -16.84
C ALA A 248 -48.99 8.75 -17.10
N PRO A 249 -48.98 9.23 -18.36
CA PRO A 249 -49.33 10.61 -18.67
C PRO A 249 -50.76 10.97 -18.25
N GLY A 250 -50.93 11.97 -17.38
CA GLY A 250 -52.26 12.43 -16.93
C GLY A 250 -52.87 11.58 -15.81
N SER A 251 -52.07 10.80 -15.10
CA SER A 251 -52.45 9.80 -14.08
C SER A 251 -53.44 10.32 -13.02
N ALA A 252 -54.55 9.60 -12.87
CA ALA A 252 -55.51 9.78 -11.76
C ALA A 252 -55.98 8.44 -11.15
N GLY A 253 -55.67 7.30 -11.77
CA GLY A 253 -56.00 5.96 -11.30
C GLY A 253 -54.87 5.27 -10.52
N VAL A 254 -55.24 4.28 -9.69
CA VAL A 254 -54.30 3.51 -8.82
C VAL A 254 -53.28 2.70 -9.64
N GLY A 255 -53.60 2.29 -10.88
CA GLY A 255 -52.68 1.55 -11.76
C GLY A 255 -51.83 2.43 -12.68
N GLU A 256 -51.98 3.76 -12.60
CA GLU A 256 -51.33 4.72 -13.48
C GLU A 256 -50.16 5.44 -12.79
N ILE A 257 -49.92 5.14 -11.51
CA ILE A 257 -48.90 5.74 -10.66
C ILE A 257 -47.95 4.63 -10.21
N VAL A 258 -46.65 4.91 -10.21
CA VAL A 258 -45.64 3.98 -9.69
C VAL A 258 -45.81 3.81 -8.18
N HIS A 259 -45.97 2.57 -7.72
CA HIS A 259 -46.11 2.20 -6.32
C HIS A 259 -44.87 1.46 -5.78
N ASP A 260 -44.85 1.23 -4.46
CA ASP A 260 -43.80 0.48 -3.79
C ASP A 260 -43.68 -0.98 -4.26
N PHE A 261 -44.80 -1.62 -4.62
CA PHE A 261 -44.80 -2.98 -5.14
C PHE A 261 -44.15 -3.08 -6.52
N ASP A 262 -44.36 -2.10 -7.40
CA ASP A 262 -43.71 -2.04 -8.72
C ASP A 262 -42.18 -2.01 -8.58
N VAL A 263 -41.69 -1.16 -7.67
CA VAL A 263 -40.26 -1.05 -7.37
C VAL A 263 -39.72 -2.33 -6.74
N ARG A 264 -40.48 -2.94 -5.81
CA ARG A 264 -40.09 -4.17 -5.13
C ARG A 264 -39.99 -5.34 -6.11
N ASP A 265 -40.91 -5.45 -7.05
CA ASP A 265 -40.93 -6.56 -8.00
C ASP A 265 -39.74 -6.48 -8.96
N ILE A 266 -39.40 -5.28 -9.45
CA ILE A 266 -38.16 -5.06 -10.22
C ILE A 266 -36.91 -5.40 -9.41
N VAL A 267 -36.83 -4.93 -8.17
CA VAL A 267 -35.68 -5.19 -7.29
C VAL A 267 -35.50 -6.69 -7.07
N ASN A 268 -36.59 -7.41 -6.82
CA ASN A 268 -36.57 -8.85 -6.60
C ASN A 268 -36.12 -9.60 -7.85
N GLU A 269 -36.63 -9.21 -9.02
CA GLU A 269 -36.26 -9.82 -10.30
C GLU A 269 -34.78 -9.62 -10.60
N LEU A 270 -34.25 -8.41 -10.37
CA LEU A 270 -32.83 -8.12 -10.57
C LEU A 270 -31.93 -8.90 -9.62
N PHE A 271 -32.31 -9.06 -8.34
CA PHE A 271 -31.56 -9.93 -7.43
C PHE A 271 -31.65 -11.40 -7.85
N ALA A 272 -32.81 -11.87 -8.32
CA ALA A 272 -32.98 -13.22 -8.83
C ALA A 272 -32.13 -13.47 -10.10
N ALA A 273 -31.95 -12.44 -10.93
CA ALA A 273 -31.09 -12.45 -12.11
C ALA A 273 -29.58 -12.31 -11.80
N GLY A 274 -29.20 -12.19 -10.52
CA GLY A 274 -27.80 -12.18 -10.09
C GLY A 274 -27.19 -10.80 -9.91
N ALA A 275 -27.99 -9.75 -9.71
CA ALA A 275 -27.47 -8.44 -9.34
C ALA A 275 -26.63 -8.52 -8.05
N THR A 276 -25.40 -8.02 -8.12
CA THR A 276 -24.44 -8.01 -6.99
C THR A 276 -24.69 -6.86 -6.02
N GLY A 277 -25.42 -5.83 -6.45
CA GLY A 277 -25.86 -4.73 -5.61
C GLY A 277 -26.93 -3.91 -6.31
N ILE A 278 -27.88 -3.37 -5.54
CA ILE A 278 -28.95 -2.52 -6.04
C ILE A 278 -29.08 -1.28 -5.16
N ALA A 279 -29.28 -0.12 -5.77
CA ALA A 279 -29.72 1.09 -5.09
C ALA A 279 -30.98 1.63 -5.75
N VAL A 280 -31.94 2.08 -4.93
CA VAL A 280 -33.12 2.81 -5.41
C VAL A 280 -32.91 4.27 -5.08
N ASN A 281 -32.84 5.09 -6.12
CA ASN A 281 -32.28 6.43 -6.13
C ASN A 281 -30.93 6.43 -5.42
N ASN A 282 -30.85 7.10 -4.27
CA ASN A 282 -29.63 7.24 -3.50
C ASN A 282 -29.58 6.32 -2.28
N GLN A 283 -30.39 5.25 -2.26
CA GLN A 283 -30.51 4.33 -1.12
C GLN A 283 -30.05 2.93 -1.50
N ARG A 284 -28.90 2.52 -0.97
CA ARG A 284 -28.37 1.16 -1.10
C ARG A 284 -29.28 0.15 -0.40
N LEU A 285 -29.65 -0.90 -1.12
CA LEU A 285 -30.40 -2.02 -0.57
C LEU A 285 -29.47 -3.04 0.08
N VAL A 286 -29.89 -3.53 1.24
CA VAL A 286 -29.27 -4.61 2.03
C VAL A 286 -30.38 -5.55 2.51
N THR A 287 -30.02 -6.65 3.18
CA THR A 287 -30.99 -7.67 3.62
C THR A 287 -32.08 -7.15 4.56
N THR A 288 -31.81 -6.07 5.30
CA THR A 288 -32.77 -5.42 6.20
C THR A 288 -33.44 -4.19 5.58
N SER A 289 -33.25 -3.96 4.28
CA SER A 289 -33.87 -2.84 3.58
C SER A 289 -35.39 -3.01 3.47
N SER A 290 -36.07 -1.88 3.41
CA SER A 290 -37.53 -1.83 3.21
C SER A 290 -37.86 -0.87 2.08
N ILE A 291 -38.87 -1.26 1.28
CA ILE A 291 -39.49 -0.43 0.25
C ILE A 291 -40.98 -0.44 0.56
N ARG A 292 -41.55 0.72 0.88
CA ARG A 292 -42.97 0.83 1.26
C ARG A 292 -43.57 2.19 0.91
N CYS A 293 -44.87 2.23 0.65
CA CYS A 293 -45.62 3.47 0.57
C CYS A 293 -46.00 4.02 1.95
N ALA A 294 -45.95 5.34 2.10
CA ALA A 294 -46.47 6.09 3.24
C ALA A 294 -47.32 7.25 2.72
N GLY A 295 -48.62 7.01 2.57
CA GLY A 295 -49.51 7.94 1.85
C GLY A 295 -49.11 8.01 0.37
N PRO A 296 -48.88 9.21 -0.20
CA PRO A 296 -48.50 9.37 -1.60
C PRO A 296 -46.99 9.22 -1.86
N VAL A 297 -46.18 8.89 -0.85
CA VAL A 297 -44.70 8.88 -0.95
C VAL A 297 -44.16 7.46 -0.82
N ILE A 298 -43.20 7.10 -1.66
CA ILE A 298 -42.42 5.86 -1.52
C ILE A 298 -41.24 6.11 -0.57
N LEU A 299 -41.07 5.23 0.40
CA LEU A 299 -39.94 5.19 1.33
C LEU A 299 -39.04 4.01 1.00
N VAL A 300 -37.73 4.28 0.89
CA VAL A 300 -36.69 3.24 0.82
C VAL A 300 -35.77 3.42 2.02
N ASN A 301 -35.55 2.36 2.80
CA ASN A 301 -34.83 2.43 4.07
C ASN A 301 -35.37 3.53 5.00
N GLN A 302 -36.70 3.67 5.04
CA GLN A 302 -37.41 4.71 5.80
C GLN A 302 -37.15 6.15 5.35
N LYS A 303 -36.45 6.36 4.23
CA LYS A 303 -36.22 7.70 3.65
C LYS A 303 -37.11 7.90 2.42
N PRO A 304 -37.77 9.06 2.27
CA PRO A 304 -38.53 9.37 1.08
C PRO A 304 -37.61 9.46 -0.13
N ILE A 305 -38.05 8.91 -1.26
CA ILE A 305 -37.33 8.96 -2.51
C ILE A 305 -38.06 9.85 -3.53
N ALA A 306 -37.31 10.42 -4.47
CA ALA A 306 -37.89 11.05 -5.65
C ALA A 306 -38.67 10.02 -6.48
N VAL A 307 -39.84 10.44 -6.95
CA VAL A 307 -40.71 9.68 -7.84
C VAL A 307 -40.85 10.44 -9.16
N ASN A 308 -41.14 9.72 -10.24
CA ASN A 308 -41.29 10.26 -11.59
C ASN A 308 -40.05 11.07 -12.10
N PRO A 309 -38.85 10.45 -12.20
CA PRO A 309 -38.67 9.00 -12.15
C PRO A 309 -38.22 8.44 -10.79
N VAL A 310 -38.66 7.21 -10.49
CA VAL A 310 -37.91 6.32 -9.60
C VAL A 310 -36.77 5.72 -10.40
N THR A 311 -35.53 5.87 -9.93
CA THR A 311 -34.33 5.38 -10.61
C THR A 311 -33.74 4.21 -9.83
N ILE A 312 -33.56 3.06 -10.45
CA ILE A 312 -32.98 1.86 -9.84
C ILE A 312 -31.65 1.59 -10.53
N PHE A 313 -30.57 1.56 -9.74
CA PHE A 313 -29.23 1.22 -10.19
C PHE A 313 -28.94 -0.21 -9.77
N ALA A 314 -28.58 -1.08 -10.71
CA ALA A 314 -28.25 -2.47 -10.43
C ALA A 314 -26.93 -2.86 -11.08
N LEU A 315 -26.03 -3.46 -10.29
CA LEU A 315 -24.73 -3.95 -10.74
C LEU A 315 -24.79 -5.44 -11.07
N GLY A 316 -24.26 -5.82 -12.22
CA GLY A 316 -24.25 -7.21 -12.69
C GLY A 316 -23.98 -7.29 -14.19
N ASP A 317 -24.27 -8.44 -14.79
CA ASP A 317 -24.21 -8.61 -16.25
C ASP A 317 -25.36 -7.82 -16.90
N PRO A 318 -25.08 -6.74 -17.68
CA PRO A 318 -26.11 -5.87 -18.21
C PRO A 318 -27.12 -6.58 -19.13
N GLU A 319 -26.70 -7.61 -19.86
CA GLU A 319 -27.57 -8.36 -20.78
C GLU A 319 -28.54 -9.26 -19.99
N VAL A 320 -28.03 -9.97 -18.98
CA VAL A 320 -28.85 -10.81 -18.10
C VAL A 320 -29.83 -9.96 -17.29
N LEU A 321 -29.37 -8.84 -16.73
CA LEU A 321 -30.24 -7.94 -15.96
C LEU A 321 -31.34 -7.31 -16.84
N THR A 322 -31.01 -6.90 -18.07
CA THR A 322 -32.00 -6.32 -18.98
C THR A 322 -33.07 -7.34 -19.39
N SER A 323 -32.64 -8.55 -19.79
CA SER A 323 -33.55 -9.63 -20.21
C SER A 323 -34.45 -10.12 -19.07
N SER A 324 -33.99 -10.09 -17.82
CA SER A 324 -34.81 -10.45 -16.66
C SER A 324 -36.06 -9.57 -16.50
N LEU A 325 -36.00 -8.33 -16.99
CA LEU A 325 -37.10 -7.37 -16.86
C LEU A 325 -38.13 -7.47 -17.99
N ASP A 326 -37.91 -8.27 -19.03
CA ASP A 326 -38.75 -8.31 -20.24
C ASP A 326 -40.24 -8.50 -19.94
N LEU A 327 -40.58 -9.42 -19.02
CA LEU A 327 -41.97 -9.68 -18.63
C LEU A 327 -42.59 -8.48 -17.91
N ILE A 328 -41.85 -7.86 -17.00
CA ILE A 328 -42.30 -6.67 -16.25
C ILE A 328 -42.52 -5.49 -17.19
N GLN A 329 -41.67 -5.28 -18.22
CA GLN A 329 -41.90 -4.17 -19.16
C GLN A 329 -43.19 -4.36 -19.97
N VAL A 330 -43.57 -5.60 -20.28
CA VAL A 330 -44.82 -5.89 -21.00
C VAL A 330 -46.02 -5.54 -20.12
N GLU A 331 -45.97 -5.88 -18.84
CA GLU A 331 -47.02 -5.55 -17.87
C GLU A 331 -47.18 -4.03 -17.70
N PHE A 332 -46.08 -3.30 -17.51
CA PHE A 332 -46.12 -1.84 -17.36
C PHE A 332 -46.58 -1.11 -18.62
N LYS A 333 -46.27 -1.63 -19.82
CA LYS A 333 -46.83 -1.10 -21.07
C LYS A 333 -48.36 -1.21 -21.10
N ALA A 334 -48.94 -2.24 -20.49
CA ALA A 334 -50.38 -2.41 -20.43
C ALA A 334 -51.06 -1.46 -19.42
N SER A 335 -50.37 -1.12 -18.32
CA SER A 335 -50.86 -0.16 -17.31
C SER A 335 -50.60 1.31 -17.67
N GLY A 336 -49.71 1.57 -18.64
CA GLY A 336 -49.34 2.91 -19.08
C GLY A 336 -48.14 3.51 -18.33
N VAL A 337 -47.60 2.79 -17.33
CA VAL A 337 -46.35 3.12 -16.66
C VAL A 337 -45.19 2.99 -17.65
N ARG A 338 -44.33 4.00 -17.71
CA ARG A 338 -43.17 3.97 -18.62
C ARG A 338 -41.94 3.51 -17.87
N MET A 339 -41.32 2.45 -18.37
CA MET A 339 -40.03 1.96 -17.90
C MET A 339 -38.97 2.15 -18.98
N GLU A 340 -37.86 2.77 -18.61
CA GLU A 340 -36.67 2.93 -19.44
C GLU A 340 -35.51 2.15 -18.80
N VAL A 341 -34.79 1.37 -19.61
CA VAL A 341 -33.64 0.58 -19.17
C VAL A 341 -32.42 0.99 -19.98
N GLU A 342 -31.35 1.37 -19.29
CA GLU A 342 -30.09 1.83 -19.87
C GLU A 342 -28.94 0.97 -19.33
N GLN A 343 -28.09 0.42 -20.19
CA GLN A 343 -26.87 -0.26 -19.77
C GLN A 343 -25.76 0.77 -19.53
N ALA A 344 -24.97 0.57 -18.48
CA ALA A 344 -23.84 1.44 -18.17
C ALA A 344 -22.63 0.64 -17.69
N GLU A 345 -21.44 1.05 -18.11
CA GLU A 345 -20.17 0.37 -17.80
C GLU A 345 -19.61 0.76 -16.42
N ASP A 346 -19.98 1.93 -15.91
CA ASP A 346 -19.52 2.45 -14.62
C ASP A 346 -20.68 3.07 -13.84
N ILE A 347 -21.26 2.28 -12.95
CA ILE A 347 -22.27 2.69 -11.99
C ILE A 347 -21.63 2.59 -10.60
N THR A 348 -21.77 3.63 -9.79
CA THR A 348 -21.35 3.59 -8.38
C THR A 348 -22.56 3.65 -7.46
N LEU A 349 -22.75 2.60 -6.66
CA LEU A 349 -23.75 2.52 -5.61
C LEU A 349 -23.18 3.10 -4.29
N PRO A 350 -23.97 3.86 -3.52
CA PRO A 350 -23.55 4.36 -2.22
C PRO A 350 -23.40 3.23 -1.18
N ALA A 351 -22.78 3.54 -0.05
CA ALA A 351 -22.85 2.71 1.14
C ALA A 351 -24.23 2.84 1.81
N HIS A 352 -24.74 1.75 2.37
CA HIS A 352 -25.97 1.77 3.16
C HIS A 352 -25.78 2.63 4.42
N GLY A 353 -26.70 3.56 4.65
CA GLY A 353 -26.66 4.49 5.78
C GLY A 353 -25.99 5.84 5.45
N GLU A 354 -25.16 5.93 4.41
CA GLU A 354 -24.64 7.20 3.92
C GLU A 354 -25.65 7.86 2.97
N ASN A 355 -25.84 9.17 3.10
CA ASN A 355 -26.45 9.98 2.05
C ASN A 355 -25.32 10.36 1.09
N ALA A 356 -25.41 10.07 -0.21
CA ALA A 356 -24.59 10.79 -1.17
C ALA A 356 -25.14 12.22 -1.25
N GLY A 357 -24.62 13.11 -0.40
CA GLY A 357 -25.14 14.46 -0.24
C GLY A 357 -24.58 15.13 1.00
N ASN A 358 -23.35 15.63 0.88
CA ASN A 358 -22.92 16.91 1.44
C ASN A 358 -22.03 17.61 0.42
#